data_AF-A0A401GTI1-F1
#
_entry.id   AF-A0A401GTI1-F1
#
_cell.length_a   1.000
_cell.length_b   1.000
_cell.length_c   1.000
_cell.angle_alpha   90.00
_cell.angle_beta   90.00
_cell.angle_gamma   90.00
#
_symmetry.space_group_name_H-M   'P 1'
#
loop_
_entity.id
_entity.type
_entity.pdbx_description
1 polymer ?
#
loop_
_entity_poly.entity_id
_entity_poly.type
_entity_poly.pdbx_seq_one_letter_code
_entity_poly.pdbx_strand_id
1 'polypeptide(L)'
;MDPQHLQQLPGAAACLLEAQMVCFQEVVDEQIEEQESMEQAMDVDNRLDADSHYLREPDPVHKKQKLSASKENLVENLKKASAHVIVENMQNEYQRNWTQFTEFCAELGYVEEPEDVDNLYPNIPSDFPTWIAIWIMNKADELDVRTGKPKDPSIAHVTYGTAQKMRAAISHKFGCHYGLGTQQWIENPLKLGEYIGNPSLFVTVSQYMVSLRRRKIRGGEIVTSARAIDQEMMRMLWAFNIEFPQEQYAPVSRK
;
A
#
# COMPACT_ATOMS: atom_id res chain seq x y z
N MET A 1 24.14 1.73 11.58
CA MET A 1 23.33 2.83 12.16
C MET A 1 23.47 2.77 13.66
N ASP A 2 23.91 3.87 14.29
CA ASP A 2 24.04 3.95 15.74
C ASP A 2 22.65 4.27 16.34
N PRO A 3 22.05 3.40 17.19
CA PRO A 3 20.71 3.62 17.75
C PRO A 3 20.53 4.93 18.52
N GLN A 4 21.60 5.68 18.75
CA GLN A 4 21.59 7.01 19.36
C GLN A 4 20.93 8.10 18.51
N HIS A 5 20.87 7.99 17.17
CA HIS A 5 20.27 9.04 16.33
C HIS A 5 18.75 9.14 16.47
N LEU A 6 18.05 8.03 16.73
CA LEU A 6 16.60 8.03 16.97
C LEU A 6 16.21 8.64 18.33
N GLN A 7 17.15 8.70 19.28
CA GLN A 7 16.90 9.33 20.59
C GLN A 7 16.79 10.87 20.51
N GLN A 8 17.12 11.48 19.36
CA GLN A 8 17.11 12.93 19.19
C GLN A 8 15.76 13.50 18.70
N LEU A 9 14.76 12.66 18.40
CA LEU A 9 13.43 13.09 17.95
C LEU A 9 12.37 12.79 19.05
N PRO A 10 12.33 13.59 20.14
CA PRO A 10 11.47 13.30 21.29
C PRO A 10 9.98 13.27 20.95
N GLY A 11 9.57 14.00 19.90
CA GLY A 11 8.19 14.02 19.40
C GLY A 11 7.74 12.71 18.77
N ALA A 12 8.55 12.17 17.85
CA ALA A 12 8.23 10.93 17.16
C ALA A 12 8.10 9.75 18.14
N ALA A 13 8.97 9.68 19.14
CA ALA A 13 8.94 8.64 20.15
C ALA A 13 7.63 8.65 20.97
N ALA A 14 7.13 9.83 21.36
CA ALA A 14 5.87 9.96 22.10
C ALA A 14 4.66 9.48 21.28
N CYS A 15 4.57 9.86 20.00
CA CYS A 15 3.51 9.39 19.10
C CYS A 15 3.55 7.89 18.88
N LEU A 16 4.75 7.31 18.74
CA LEU A 16 4.94 5.88 18.58
C LEU A 16 4.54 5.11 19.86
N LEU A 17 4.83 5.66 21.04
CA LEU A 17 4.38 5.10 22.31
C LEU A 17 2.85 5.15 22.46
N GLU A 18 2.20 6.26 22.08
CA GLU A 18 0.74 6.31 22.02
C GLU A 18 0.16 5.29 21.01
N ALA A 19 0.85 5.08 19.88
CA ALA A 19 0.46 4.07 18.90
C ALA A 19 0.58 2.63 19.44
N GLN A 20 1.43 2.35 20.42
CA GLN A 20 1.48 1.02 21.08
C GLN A 20 0.20 0.69 21.86
N MET A 21 -0.63 1.68 22.21
CA MET A 21 -1.93 1.44 22.85
C MET A 21 -3.04 1.07 21.86
N VAL A 22 -2.74 0.99 20.56
CA VAL A 22 -3.70 0.57 19.53
C VAL A 22 -3.94 -0.94 19.63
N CYS A 23 -5.19 -1.35 19.39
CA CYS A 23 -5.57 -2.76 19.41
C CYS A 23 -4.81 -3.53 18.32
N PHE A 24 -4.00 -4.52 18.71
CA PHE A 24 -3.26 -5.37 17.76
C PHE A 24 -4.17 -6.01 16.71
N GLN A 25 -5.44 -6.29 17.06
CA GLN A 25 -6.40 -6.87 16.11
C GLN A 25 -6.65 -5.93 14.92
N GLU A 26 -6.78 -4.62 15.14
CA GLU A 26 -7.03 -3.68 14.03
C GLU A 26 -5.82 -3.54 13.11
N VAL A 27 -4.63 -3.65 13.68
CA VAL A 27 -3.37 -3.64 12.92
C VAL A 27 -3.29 -4.88 12.05
N VAL A 28 -3.63 -6.04 12.62
CA VAL A 28 -3.69 -7.31 11.88
C VAL A 28 -4.74 -7.23 10.78
N ASP A 29 -5.93 -6.70 11.07
CA ASP A 29 -7.00 -6.58 10.08
C ASP A 29 -6.60 -5.63 8.94
N GLU A 30 -5.95 -4.49 9.22
CA GLU A 30 -5.44 -3.57 8.18
C GLU A 30 -4.31 -4.21 7.36
N GLN A 31 -3.41 -4.96 8.00
CA GLN A 31 -2.35 -5.69 7.31
C GLN A 31 -2.92 -6.78 6.40
N ILE A 32 -3.93 -7.52 6.87
CA ILE A 32 -4.63 -8.52 6.07
C ILE A 32 -5.33 -7.84 4.89
N GLU A 33 -6.09 -6.78 5.11
CA GLU A 33 -6.79 -6.06 4.03
C GLU A 33 -5.81 -5.51 2.98
N GLU A 34 -4.67 -4.98 3.41
CA GLU A 34 -3.63 -4.51 2.50
C GLU A 34 -2.96 -5.66 1.75
N GLN A 35 -2.62 -6.75 2.45
CA GLN A 35 -2.05 -7.93 1.82
C GLN A 35 -3.03 -8.53 0.82
N GLU A 36 -4.30 -8.66 1.18
CA GLU A 36 -5.39 -9.10 0.29
C GLU A 36 -5.57 -8.13 -0.88
N SER A 37 -5.46 -6.82 -0.69
CA SER A 37 -5.54 -5.85 -1.79
C SER A 37 -4.35 -5.98 -2.74
N MET A 38 -3.14 -6.21 -2.22
CA MET A 38 -1.95 -6.44 -3.04
C MET A 38 -2.04 -7.77 -3.76
N GLU A 39 -2.47 -8.83 -3.07
CA GLU A 39 -2.68 -10.15 -3.64
C GLU A 39 -3.78 -10.11 -4.69
N GLN A 40 -4.91 -9.44 -4.47
CA GLN A 40 -5.97 -9.27 -5.46
C GLN A 40 -5.51 -8.45 -6.67
N ALA A 41 -4.69 -7.41 -6.46
CA ALA A 41 -4.07 -6.70 -7.58
C ALA A 41 -3.15 -7.62 -8.42
N MET A 42 -2.55 -8.64 -7.79
CA MET A 42 -1.77 -9.68 -8.47
C MET A 42 -2.65 -10.85 -8.99
N ASP A 43 -3.79 -11.14 -8.38
CA ASP A 43 -4.67 -12.28 -8.70
C ASP A 43 -5.74 -11.95 -9.75
N VAL A 44 -6.03 -10.67 -9.99
CA VAL A 44 -6.74 -10.24 -11.20
C VAL A 44 -6.00 -10.75 -12.45
N ASP A 45 -4.68 -10.94 -12.37
CA ASP A 45 -3.88 -11.54 -13.44
C ASP A 45 -4.05 -13.08 -13.55
N ASN A 46 -4.46 -13.77 -12.47
CA ASN A 46 -4.65 -15.23 -12.43
C ASN A 46 -6.11 -15.66 -12.68
N ARG A 47 -7.10 -14.82 -12.34
CA ARG A 47 -8.53 -15.18 -12.45
C ARG A 47 -9.08 -15.20 -13.87
N LEU A 48 -8.32 -14.76 -14.87
CA LEU A 48 -8.62 -15.02 -16.27
C LEU A 48 -8.57 -16.53 -16.64
N ASP A 49 -7.99 -17.38 -15.79
CA ASP A 49 -7.92 -18.83 -16.00
C ASP A 49 -9.06 -19.63 -15.32
N ALA A 50 -9.88 -19.03 -14.45
CA ALA A 50 -10.74 -19.80 -13.53
C ALA A 50 -12.26 -19.67 -13.73
N ASP A 51 -12.76 -18.74 -14.56
CA ASP A 51 -14.21 -18.54 -14.74
C ASP A 51 -14.74 -19.30 -15.96
N SER A 52 -15.17 -20.54 -15.76
CA SER A 52 -15.56 -21.47 -16.85
C SER A 52 -16.86 -21.10 -17.57
N HIS A 53 -17.60 -20.10 -17.10
CA HIS A 53 -18.84 -19.65 -17.74
C HIS A 53 -18.68 -18.43 -18.66
N TYR A 54 -17.48 -17.83 -18.69
CA TYR A 54 -17.08 -16.83 -19.70
C TYR A 54 -16.31 -17.44 -20.87
N LEU A 55 -16.06 -18.75 -20.85
CA LEU A 55 -15.49 -19.49 -21.96
C LEU A 55 -16.57 -19.79 -22.99
N ARG A 56 -16.60 -19.01 -24.06
CA ARG A 56 -16.97 -19.55 -25.37
C ARG A 56 -16.07 -20.76 -25.57
N GLU A 57 -16.63 -21.97 -25.68
CA GLU A 57 -15.84 -23.16 -26.01
C GLU A 57 -14.95 -22.81 -27.22
N PRO A 58 -13.63 -22.92 -27.11
CA PRO A 58 -12.77 -22.65 -28.25
C PRO A 58 -13.18 -23.59 -29.39
N ASP A 59 -13.39 -23.01 -30.57
CA ASP A 59 -13.73 -23.78 -31.78
C ASP A 59 -12.81 -25.01 -31.88
N PRO A 60 -13.36 -26.19 -32.24
CA PRO A 60 -12.64 -27.44 -32.16
C PRO A 60 -11.29 -27.38 -32.89
N VAL A 61 -10.24 -27.48 -32.08
CA VAL A 61 -8.86 -27.90 -32.38
C VAL A 61 -8.30 -27.31 -33.67
N HIS A 62 -7.90 -26.05 -33.63
CA HIS A 62 -6.79 -25.61 -34.47
C HIS A 62 -5.51 -26.29 -33.98
N LYS A 63 -4.81 -26.98 -34.89
CA LYS A 63 -3.56 -27.72 -34.63
C LYS A 63 -2.66 -26.92 -33.70
N LYS A 64 -2.27 -27.51 -32.55
CA LYS A 64 -1.34 -26.91 -31.57
C LYS A 64 -0.14 -26.30 -32.31
N GLN A 65 -0.17 -24.99 -32.50
CA GLN A 65 0.93 -24.27 -33.12
C GLN A 65 2.07 -24.34 -32.12
N LYS A 66 3.15 -25.03 -32.50
CA LYS A 66 4.35 -25.11 -31.68
C LYS A 66 4.84 -23.67 -31.49
N LEU A 67 4.76 -23.16 -30.26
CA LEU A 67 5.31 -21.86 -29.87
C LEU A 67 6.79 -21.86 -30.26
N SER A 68 7.11 -21.24 -31.40
CA SER A 68 8.45 -21.15 -31.96
C SER A 68 9.25 -19.98 -31.34
N ALA A 69 8.62 -19.21 -30.46
CA ALA A 69 9.27 -18.11 -29.75
C ALA A 69 10.29 -18.66 -28.74
N SER A 70 11.48 -18.06 -28.72
CA SER A 70 12.46 -18.35 -27.67
C SER A 70 11.86 -18.03 -26.30
N LYS A 71 12.33 -18.76 -25.27
CA LYS A 71 11.96 -18.51 -23.87
C LYS A 71 12.22 -17.04 -23.49
N GLU A 72 13.28 -16.42 -24.01
CA GLU A 72 13.56 -15.00 -23.78
C GLU A 72 12.43 -14.09 -24.31
N ASN A 73 11.91 -14.35 -25.51
CA ASN A 73 10.84 -13.56 -26.11
C ASN A 73 9.52 -13.68 -25.32
N LEU A 74 9.24 -14.86 -24.75
CA LEU A 74 8.06 -15.06 -23.91
C LEU A 74 8.17 -14.27 -22.59
N VAL A 75 9.36 -14.26 -21.99
CA VAL A 75 9.61 -13.45 -20.77
C VAL A 75 9.52 -11.96 -21.08
N GLU A 76 10.04 -11.51 -22.23
CA GLU A 76 9.94 -10.10 -22.63
C GLU A 76 8.49 -9.69 -22.93
N ASN A 77 7.73 -10.55 -23.61
CA ASN A 77 6.32 -10.30 -23.88
C ASN A 77 5.49 -10.26 -22.59
N LEU A 78 5.79 -11.14 -21.62
CA LEU A 78 5.14 -11.12 -20.31
C LEU A 78 5.44 -9.79 -19.59
N LYS A 79 6.69 -9.35 -19.57
CA LYS A 79 7.09 -8.05 -18.99
C LYS A 79 6.39 -6.88 -19.68
N LYS A 80 6.24 -6.91 -21.01
CA LYS A 80 5.52 -5.87 -21.76
C LYS A 80 4.03 -5.86 -21.45
N ALA A 81 3.43 -7.05 -21.34
CA ALA A 81 2.01 -7.20 -20.99
C ALA A 81 1.73 -6.69 -19.56
N SER A 82 2.63 -6.93 -18.61
CA SER A 82 2.48 -6.47 -17.23
C SER A 82 2.91 -5.01 -16.99
N ALA A 83 3.61 -4.37 -17.93
CA ALA A 83 4.15 -3.01 -17.75
C ALA A 83 3.10 -1.88 -17.62
N HIS A 84 1.81 -2.15 -17.87
CA HIS A 84 0.73 -1.14 -17.86
C HIS A 84 -0.42 -1.48 -16.89
N VAL A 85 -0.20 -2.41 -15.95
CA VAL A 85 -1.22 -2.74 -14.94
C VAL A 85 -1.50 -1.54 -14.04
N ILE A 86 -0.49 -0.70 -13.80
CA ILE A 86 -0.64 0.56 -13.09
C ILE A 86 -0.82 1.67 -14.12
N VAL A 87 -1.91 2.43 -13.99
CA VAL A 87 -2.15 3.63 -14.80
C VAL A 87 -0.95 4.57 -14.67
N GLU A 88 -0.42 5.10 -15.78
CA GLU A 88 0.78 5.95 -15.81
C GLU A 88 0.77 7.06 -14.76
N ASN A 89 -0.40 7.68 -14.53
CA ASN A 89 -0.58 8.70 -13.50
C ASN A 89 -0.27 8.20 -12.08
N MET A 90 -0.67 6.96 -11.76
CA MET A 90 -0.40 6.34 -10.45
C MET A 90 1.09 5.98 -10.32
N GLN A 91 1.71 5.49 -11.41
CA GLN A 91 3.15 5.22 -11.41
C GLN A 91 3.96 6.51 -11.16
N ASN A 92 3.59 7.60 -11.83
CA ASN A 92 4.19 8.91 -11.62
C ASN A 92 3.97 9.42 -10.19
N GLU A 93 2.79 9.17 -9.61
CA GLU A 93 2.49 9.51 -8.22
C GLU A 93 3.39 8.72 -7.24
N TYR A 94 3.60 7.44 -7.48
CA TYR A 94 4.50 6.61 -6.67
C TYR A 94 5.96 7.02 -6.80
N GLN A 95 6.43 7.31 -8.02
CA GLN A 95 7.79 7.82 -8.23
C GLN A 95 8.00 9.15 -7.50
N ARG A 96 7.04 10.09 -7.63
CA ARG A 96 7.09 11.38 -6.93
C ARG A 96 7.13 11.20 -5.42
N ASN A 97 6.30 10.31 -4.88
CA ASN A 97 6.29 10.00 -3.45
C ASN A 97 7.60 9.36 -2.99
N TRP A 98 8.19 8.47 -3.78
CA TRP A 98 9.50 7.88 -3.50
C TRP A 98 10.60 8.96 -3.47
N THR A 99 10.65 9.85 -4.46
CA THR A 99 11.61 10.97 -4.47
C THR A 99 11.48 11.87 -3.24
N GLN A 100 10.25 12.22 -2.85
CA GLN A 100 10.04 13.03 -1.63
C GLN A 100 10.46 12.30 -0.35
N PHE A 101 10.37 10.96 -0.34
CA PHE A 101 10.84 10.16 0.78
C PHE A 101 12.36 10.13 0.85
N THR A 102 13.05 9.97 -0.27
CA THR A 102 14.52 9.94 -0.29
C THR A 102 15.14 11.30 0.04
N GLU A 103 14.55 12.39 -0.49
CA GLU A 103 14.91 13.76 -0.11
C GLU A 103 14.75 13.99 1.40
N PHE A 104 13.66 13.51 1.98
CA PHE A 104 13.42 13.61 3.42
C PHE A 104 14.43 12.79 4.24
N CYS A 105 14.83 11.60 3.76
CA CYS A 105 15.87 10.81 4.42
C CYS A 105 17.21 11.54 4.45
N ALA A 106 17.59 12.22 3.36
CA ALA A 106 18.77 13.07 3.32
C ALA A 106 18.65 14.28 4.26
N GLU A 107 17.48 14.94 4.30
CA GLU A 107 17.21 16.08 5.18
C GLU A 107 17.32 15.75 6.68
N LEU A 108 17.00 14.51 7.06
CA LEU A 108 17.16 14.00 8.43
C LEU A 108 18.55 13.42 8.72
N GLY A 109 19.43 13.33 7.71
CA GLY A 109 20.76 12.76 7.84
C GLY A 109 20.78 11.23 7.98
N TYR A 110 19.72 10.54 7.54
CA TYR A 110 19.75 9.07 7.44
C TYR A 110 20.68 8.60 6.33
N VAL A 111 20.80 9.41 5.28
CA VAL A 111 21.73 9.25 4.17
C VAL A 111 22.37 10.61 3.84
N GLU A 112 23.48 10.61 3.11
CA GLU A 112 24.14 11.87 2.69
C GLU A 112 23.38 12.50 1.52
N GLU A 113 23.12 11.73 0.46
CA GLU A 113 22.37 12.16 -0.71
C GLU A 113 21.08 11.34 -0.89
N PRO A 114 20.01 11.89 -1.51
CA PRO A 114 18.77 11.16 -1.73
C PRO A 114 18.95 9.83 -2.49
N GLU A 115 19.88 9.77 -3.44
CA GLU A 115 20.17 8.59 -4.24
C GLU A 115 20.76 7.45 -3.40
N ASP A 116 21.38 7.75 -2.26
CA ASP A 116 22.00 6.75 -1.39
C ASP A 116 20.99 5.82 -0.73
N VAL A 117 19.70 6.20 -0.68
CA VAL A 117 18.64 5.30 -0.19
C VAL A 117 18.56 4.04 -1.06
N ASP A 118 18.71 4.17 -2.38
CA ASP A 118 18.70 3.01 -3.29
C ASP A 118 19.98 2.17 -3.13
N ASN A 119 21.11 2.79 -2.75
CA ASN A 119 22.39 2.10 -2.49
C ASN A 119 22.35 1.23 -1.21
N LEU A 120 21.36 1.40 -0.34
CA LEU A 120 21.16 0.55 0.83
C LEU A 120 20.72 -0.88 0.46
N TYR A 121 20.11 -1.09 -0.71
CA TYR A 121 19.71 -2.44 -1.13
C TYR A 121 20.93 -3.27 -1.57
N PRO A 122 21.09 -4.53 -1.10
CA PRO A 122 20.13 -5.34 -0.33
C PRO A 122 20.23 -5.22 1.20
N ASN A 123 21.22 -4.50 1.73
CA ASN A 123 21.50 -4.40 3.17
C ASN A 123 20.75 -3.24 3.83
N ILE A 124 19.41 -3.29 3.76
CA ILE A 124 18.57 -2.22 4.25
C ILE A 124 18.54 -2.22 5.79
N PRO A 125 18.65 -1.04 6.46
CA PRO A 125 18.67 -0.95 7.91
C PRO A 125 17.41 -1.48 8.59
N SER A 126 17.57 -2.05 9.79
CA SER A 126 16.45 -2.59 10.59
C SER A 126 15.40 -1.55 10.96
N ASP A 127 15.81 -0.29 11.08
CA ASP A 127 14.99 0.86 11.46
C ASP A 127 14.32 1.56 10.27
N PHE A 128 14.51 1.09 9.05
CA PHE A 128 13.88 1.65 7.85
C PHE A 128 12.34 1.79 7.94
N PRO A 129 11.57 0.85 8.56
CA PRO A 129 10.16 1.06 8.83
C PRO A 129 9.86 2.33 9.65
N THR A 130 10.74 2.66 10.59
CA THR A 130 10.62 3.88 11.41
C THR A 130 10.81 5.12 10.56
N TRP A 131 11.72 5.11 9.58
CA TRP A 131 11.93 6.24 8.66
C TRP A 131 10.66 6.51 7.84
N ILE A 132 9.99 5.45 7.37
CA ILE A 132 8.71 5.54 6.65
C ILE A 132 7.64 6.18 7.54
N ALA A 133 7.48 5.68 8.77
CA ALA A 133 6.47 6.22 9.71
C ALA A 133 6.74 7.69 10.04
N ILE A 134 8.00 8.06 10.27
CA ILE A 134 8.43 9.44 10.55
C ILE A 134 8.17 10.35 9.34
N TRP A 135 8.42 9.89 8.12
CA TRP A 135 8.13 10.66 6.91
C TRP A 135 6.63 10.93 6.75
N ILE A 136 5.79 9.91 6.95
CA ILE A 136 4.33 10.07 6.92
C ILE A 136 3.89 11.01 8.05
N MET A 137 4.47 10.91 9.24
CA MET A 137 4.22 11.84 10.36
C MET A 137 4.57 13.28 10.03
N ASN A 138 5.69 13.51 9.35
CA ASN A 138 6.11 14.85 8.95
C ASN A 138 5.08 15.53 8.02
N LYS A 139 4.44 14.78 7.12
CA LYS A 139 3.49 15.33 6.15
C LYS A 139 2.04 15.33 6.63
N ALA A 140 1.63 14.30 7.36
CA ALA A 140 0.23 14.04 7.66
C ALA A 140 -0.18 14.41 9.09
N ASP A 141 0.74 14.37 10.06
CA ASP A 141 0.39 14.58 11.47
C ASP A 141 0.39 16.06 11.85
N GLU A 142 -0.36 16.38 12.91
CA GLU A 142 -0.39 17.71 13.54
C GLU A 142 0.86 17.97 14.37
N LEU A 143 1.59 16.92 14.75
CA LEU A 143 2.80 17.03 15.56
C LEU A 143 4.04 17.16 14.67
N ASP A 144 4.89 18.12 15.00
CA ASP A 144 6.19 18.33 14.38
C ASP A 144 7.16 17.23 14.83
N VAL A 145 7.77 16.55 13.86
CA VAL A 145 8.63 15.38 14.12
C VAL A 145 9.88 15.77 14.92
N ARG A 146 10.42 16.96 14.69
CA ARG A 146 11.68 17.42 15.30
C ARG A 146 11.45 17.88 16.75
N THR A 147 10.38 18.61 16.99
CA THR A 147 10.11 19.26 18.29
C THR A 147 9.11 18.53 19.15
N GLY A 148 8.27 17.67 18.57
CA GLY A 148 7.14 17.02 19.25
C GLY A 148 6.01 17.96 19.65
N LYS A 149 6.00 19.18 19.14
CA LYS A 149 4.96 20.17 19.42
C LYS A 149 3.94 20.21 18.29
N PRO A 150 2.71 20.70 18.55
CA PRO A 150 1.77 20.99 17.48
C PRO A 150 2.39 21.93 16.45
N LYS A 151 2.23 21.58 15.17
CA LYS A 151 2.58 22.40 14.02
C LYS A 151 1.71 23.64 14.00
N ASP A 152 2.23 24.66 13.33
CA ASP A 152 1.47 25.88 13.09
C ASP A 152 0.21 25.55 12.25
N PRO A 153 -0.99 26.04 12.64
CA PRO A 153 -2.22 25.79 11.88
C PRO A 153 -2.19 26.27 10.43
N SER A 154 -1.26 27.16 10.06
CA SER A 154 -1.07 27.62 8.67
C SER A 154 -0.41 26.56 7.77
N ILE A 155 0.25 25.55 8.34
CA ILE A 155 0.88 24.48 7.60
C ILE A 155 -0.20 23.46 7.22
N ALA A 156 -0.45 23.32 5.92
CA ALA A 156 -1.41 22.35 5.42
C ALA A 156 -0.93 20.92 5.69
N HIS A 157 -1.78 20.13 6.36
CA HIS A 157 -1.55 18.70 6.56
C HIS A 157 -2.16 17.90 5.41
N VAL A 158 -1.47 16.84 4.97
CA VAL A 158 -2.07 15.93 3.99
C VAL A 158 -3.20 15.11 4.61
N THR A 159 -4.13 14.65 3.78
CA THR A 159 -5.24 13.78 4.18
C THR A 159 -4.74 12.37 4.49
N TYR A 160 -5.57 11.57 5.17
CA TYR A 160 -5.28 10.15 5.39
C TYR A 160 -5.12 9.40 4.05
N GLY A 161 -5.96 9.71 3.07
CA GLY A 161 -5.85 9.11 1.73
C GLY A 161 -4.51 9.39 1.06
N THR A 162 -3.98 10.61 1.19
CA THR A 162 -2.62 10.93 0.69
C THR A 162 -1.55 10.16 1.46
N ALA A 163 -1.67 10.02 2.79
CA ALA A 163 -0.76 9.22 3.59
C ALA A 163 -0.76 7.73 3.19
N GLN A 164 -1.93 7.16 2.85
CA GLN A 164 -2.02 5.79 2.32
C GLN A 164 -1.26 5.66 1.00
N LYS A 165 -1.38 6.62 0.10
CA LYS A 165 -0.63 6.62 -1.17
C LYS A 165 0.88 6.77 -0.97
N MET A 166 1.30 7.53 0.04
CA MET A 166 2.71 7.62 0.42
C MET A 166 3.25 6.25 0.85
N ARG A 167 2.54 5.54 1.73
CA ARG A 167 2.88 4.17 2.14
C ARG A 167 2.87 3.20 0.95
N ALA A 168 1.85 3.25 0.11
CA ALA A 168 1.73 2.41 -1.08
C ALA A 168 2.88 2.62 -2.07
N ALA A 169 3.38 3.84 -2.21
CA ALA A 169 4.55 4.14 -3.05
C ALA A 169 5.81 3.42 -2.56
N ILE A 170 6.04 3.39 -1.24
CA ILE A 170 7.16 2.63 -0.64
C ILE A 170 6.94 1.13 -0.87
N SER A 171 5.73 0.64 -0.59
CA SER A 171 5.38 -0.76 -0.81
C SER A 171 5.63 -1.19 -2.26
N HIS A 172 5.25 -0.37 -3.22
CA HIS A 172 5.47 -0.61 -4.65
C HIS A 172 6.96 -0.59 -5.03
N LYS A 173 7.76 0.32 -4.49
CA LYS A 173 9.23 0.32 -4.72
C LYS A 173 9.83 -1.01 -4.28
N PHE A 174 9.52 -1.48 -3.07
CA PHE A 174 10.07 -2.72 -2.53
C PHE A 174 9.50 -3.98 -3.20
N GLY A 175 8.19 -3.99 -3.46
CA GLY A 175 7.50 -5.10 -4.11
C GLY A 175 7.96 -5.29 -5.54
N CYS A 176 7.93 -4.23 -6.36
CA CYS A 176 8.15 -4.32 -7.79
C CYS A 176 9.60 -4.08 -8.21
N HIS A 177 10.31 -3.09 -7.65
CA HIS A 177 11.66 -2.75 -8.10
C HIS A 177 12.73 -3.64 -7.45
N TYR A 178 12.58 -3.92 -6.15
CA TYR A 178 13.50 -4.83 -5.44
C TYR A 178 13.08 -6.29 -5.50
N GLY A 179 11.88 -6.58 -5.98
CA GLY A 179 11.39 -7.95 -6.12
C GLY A 179 11.16 -8.65 -4.77
N LEU A 180 10.92 -7.89 -3.70
CA LEU A 180 10.68 -8.41 -2.35
C LEU A 180 9.21 -8.79 -2.12
N GLY A 181 8.33 -8.46 -3.08
CA GLY A 181 6.90 -8.80 -3.06
C GLY A 181 6.16 -8.25 -1.84
N THR A 182 5.26 -9.07 -1.31
CA THR A 182 4.42 -8.82 -0.11
C THR A 182 5.00 -9.42 1.16
N GLN A 183 6.26 -9.88 1.14
CA GLN A 183 6.85 -10.54 2.30
C GLN A 183 6.93 -9.59 3.50
N GLN A 184 6.56 -10.09 4.68
CA GLN A 184 6.67 -9.33 5.91
C GLN A 184 8.14 -8.96 6.19
N TRP A 185 8.36 -7.74 6.68
CA TRP A 185 9.67 -7.28 7.11
C TRP A 185 10.17 -8.06 8.33
N ILE A 186 11.14 -8.95 8.13
CA ILE A 186 11.70 -9.81 9.18
C ILE A 186 13.23 -9.90 9.06
N GLU A 187 13.89 -10.12 10.20
CA GLU A 187 15.32 -10.41 10.19
C GLU A 187 15.60 -11.78 9.56
N ASN A 188 16.63 -11.84 8.73
CA ASN A 188 17.03 -13.05 8.03
C ASN A 188 17.61 -14.06 9.02
N PRO A 189 17.01 -15.26 9.17
CA PRO A 189 17.47 -16.26 10.14
C PRO A 189 18.85 -16.82 9.82
N LEU A 190 19.31 -16.68 8.57
CA LEU A 190 20.62 -17.17 8.12
C LEU A 190 21.73 -16.13 8.27
N LYS A 191 21.36 -14.84 8.40
CA LYS A 191 22.30 -13.72 8.46
C LYS A 191 21.78 -12.65 9.41
N LEU A 192 22.25 -12.74 10.65
CA LEU A 192 21.92 -11.77 11.69
C LEU A 192 22.25 -10.33 11.22
N GLY A 193 21.30 -9.42 11.42
CA GLY A 193 21.39 -8.01 10.99
C GLY A 193 20.97 -7.73 9.55
N GLU A 194 20.75 -8.75 8.70
CA GLU A 194 20.15 -8.57 7.37
C GLU A 194 18.64 -8.70 7.48
N TYR A 195 17.87 -7.79 6.89
CA TYR A 195 16.42 -7.82 6.91
C TYR A 195 15.87 -8.08 5.51
N ILE A 196 14.83 -8.89 5.43
CA ILE A 196 14.16 -9.26 4.19
C ILE A 196 12.69 -8.85 4.24
N GLY A 197 12.09 -8.65 3.05
CA GLY A 197 10.69 -8.31 2.89
C GLY A 197 10.43 -6.82 2.67
N ASN A 198 9.19 -6.39 2.88
CA ASN A 198 8.74 -5.04 2.61
C ASN A 198 8.56 -4.24 3.92
N PRO A 199 9.39 -3.21 4.18
CA PRO A 199 9.38 -2.46 5.43
C PRO A 199 8.09 -1.66 5.63
N SER A 200 7.34 -1.35 4.57
CA SER A 200 6.05 -0.66 4.68
C SER A 200 4.95 -1.54 5.30
N LEU A 201 5.13 -2.86 5.29
CA LEU A 201 4.24 -3.86 5.89
C LEU A 201 4.61 -4.18 7.34
N PHE A 202 5.65 -3.54 7.89
CA PHE A 202 6.04 -3.79 9.26
C PHE A 202 5.01 -3.21 10.26
N VAL A 203 4.86 -3.89 11.40
CA VAL A 203 3.86 -3.58 12.44
C VAL A 203 3.92 -2.14 12.90
N THR A 204 5.13 -1.55 13.02
CA THR A 204 5.29 -0.14 13.41
C THR A 204 4.63 0.83 12.43
N VAL A 205 4.74 0.60 11.12
CA VAL A 205 4.12 1.46 10.11
C VAL A 205 2.61 1.30 10.15
N SER A 206 2.11 0.07 10.22
CA SER A 206 0.68 -0.22 10.29
C SER A 206 0.03 0.36 11.56
N GLN A 207 0.65 0.15 12.74
CA GLN A 207 0.21 0.77 14.01
C GLN A 207 0.12 2.29 13.90
N TYR A 208 1.13 2.92 13.28
CA TYR A 208 1.13 4.35 13.07
C TYR A 208 0.00 4.78 12.12
N MET A 209 -0.25 4.07 11.01
CA MET A 209 -1.33 4.37 10.07
C MET A 209 -2.71 4.27 10.73
N VAL A 210 -3.01 3.22 11.50
CA VAL A 210 -4.27 3.10 12.27
C VAL A 210 -4.44 4.28 13.23
N SER A 211 -3.38 4.62 13.96
CA SER A 211 -3.38 5.74 14.91
C SER A 211 -3.63 7.08 14.21
N LEU A 212 -2.95 7.33 13.09
CA LEU A 212 -3.13 8.50 12.24
C LEU A 212 -4.57 8.59 11.72
N ARG A 213 -5.13 7.49 11.22
CA ARG A 213 -6.52 7.41 10.75
C ARG A 213 -7.49 7.86 11.84
N ARG A 214 -7.35 7.32 13.05
CA ARG A 214 -8.21 7.68 14.21
C ARG A 214 -8.07 9.15 14.58
N ARG A 215 -6.85 9.73 14.53
CA ARG A 215 -6.64 11.17 14.77
C ARG A 215 -7.34 12.02 13.70
N LYS A 216 -7.17 11.70 12.41
CA LYS A 216 -7.80 12.41 11.30
C LYS A 216 -9.33 12.39 11.38
N ILE A 217 -9.91 11.24 11.73
CA ILE A 217 -11.36 11.11 11.94
C ILE A 217 -11.84 12.00 13.08
N ARG A 218 -11.11 12.03 14.21
CA ARG A 218 -11.43 12.95 15.33
C ARG A 218 -11.28 14.42 14.93
N GLY A 219 -10.36 14.72 14.01
CA GLY A 219 -10.20 16.04 13.38
C GLY A 219 -11.29 16.39 12.35
N GLY A 220 -12.27 15.52 12.14
CA GLY A 220 -13.38 15.76 11.21
C GLY A 220 -13.12 15.33 9.77
N GLU A 221 -12.02 14.64 9.48
CA GLU A 221 -11.82 14.04 8.15
C GLU A 221 -12.86 12.93 7.92
N ILE A 222 -13.54 12.98 6.78
CA ILE A 222 -14.57 12.01 6.42
C ILE A 222 -13.91 10.64 6.25
N VAL A 223 -14.49 9.62 6.90
CA VAL A 223 -14.06 8.23 6.72
C VAL A 223 -14.36 7.79 5.29
N THR A 224 -13.37 7.81 4.41
CA THR A 224 -13.47 7.25 3.04
C THR A 224 -13.35 5.73 3.08
N SER A 225 -14.27 5.06 3.78
CA SER A 225 -14.44 3.61 3.65
C SER A 225 -15.82 3.29 3.10
N ALA A 226 -15.92 2.21 2.33
CA ALA A 226 -17.19 1.64 1.88
C ALA A 226 -18.17 1.32 3.04
N ARG A 227 -17.71 1.34 4.30
CA ARG A 227 -18.55 1.23 5.50
C ARG A 227 -19.23 2.54 5.92
N ALA A 228 -19.12 3.60 5.12
CA ALA A 228 -19.93 4.82 5.28
C ALA A 228 -21.41 4.62 4.88
N ILE A 229 -21.86 3.37 4.65
CA ILE A 229 -23.27 3.05 4.56
C ILE A 229 -23.83 3.00 5.98
N ASP A 230 -24.38 4.12 6.44
CA ASP A 230 -25.12 4.17 7.68
C ASP A 230 -26.51 3.50 7.52
N GLN A 231 -27.23 3.38 8.63
CA GLN A 231 -28.57 2.79 8.63
C GLN A 231 -29.55 3.55 7.73
N GLU A 232 -29.38 4.86 7.59
CA GLU A 232 -30.23 5.71 6.77
C GLU A 232 -29.98 5.46 5.27
N MET A 233 -28.72 5.39 4.87
CA MET A 233 -28.27 5.02 3.53
C MET A 233 -28.74 3.61 3.16
N MET A 234 -28.64 2.63 4.08
CA MET A 234 -29.21 1.29 3.88
C MET A 234 -30.72 1.33 3.67
N ARG A 235 -31.44 2.18 4.41
CA ARG A 235 -32.89 2.35 4.25
C ARG A 235 -33.23 2.99 2.90
N MET A 236 -32.46 3.99 2.46
CA MET A 236 -32.62 4.62 1.15
C MET A 236 -32.37 3.62 0.01
N LEU A 237 -31.29 2.82 0.09
CA LEU A 237 -31.00 1.75 -0.85
C LEU A 237 -32.13 0.71 -0.91
N TRP A 238 -32.68 0.33 0.24
CA TRP A 238 -33.81 -0.60 0.29
C TRP A 238 -35.08 -0.03 -0.34
N ALA A 239 -35.43 1.22 -0.03
CA ALA A 239 -36.60 1.88 -0.60
C ALA A 239 -36.46 2.03 -2.12
N PHE A 240 -35.28 2.48 -2.58
CA PHE A 240 -34.93 2.56 -3.98
C PHE A 240 -35.12 1.21 -4.68
N ASN A 241 -34.59 0.12 -4.12
CA ASN A 241 -34.73 -1.24 -4.68
C ASN A 241 -36.18 -1.74 -4.77
N ILE A 242 -37.08 -1.31 -3.87
CA ILE A 242 -38.51 -1.65 -3.95
C ILE A 242 -39.21 -0.90 -5.07
N GLU A 243 -38.77 0.33 -5.38
CA GLU A 243 -39.34 1.14 -6.45
C GLU A 243 -38.91 0.70 -7.84
N PHE A 244 -37.87 -0.13 -7.98
CA PHE A 244 -37.51 -0.71 -9.27
C PHE A 244 -38.63 -1.62 -9.78
N PRO A 245 -39.17 -1.37 -10.98
CA PRO A 245 -40.08 -2.29 -11.63
C PRO A 245 -39.36 -3.63 -11.77
N GLN A 246 -39.88 -4.67 -11.14
CA GLN A 246 -39.43 -6.02 -11.43
C GLN A 246 -39.92 -6.35 -12.84
N GLU A 247 -39.05 -6.14 -13.83
CA GLU A 247 -39.24 -6.77 -15.12
C GLU A 247 -39.36 -8.27 -14.86
N GLN A 248 -40.49 -8.85 -15.25
CA GLN A 248 -40.66 -10.29 -15.20
C GLN A 248 -39.62 -10.86 -16.16
N TYR A 249 -38.48 -11.29 -15.61
CA TYR A 249 -37.50 -12.11 -16.31
C TYR A 249 -38.16 -13.46 -16.58
N ALA A 250 -39.05 -13.49 -17.57
CA ALA A 250 -39.47 -14.72 -18.18
C ALA A 250 -38.24 -15.33 -18.86
N PRO A 251 -37.96 -16.63 -18.66
CA PRO A 251 -36.87 -17.29 -19.37
C PRO A 251 -37.11 -17.15 -20.87
N VAL A 252 -36.26 -16.36 -21.54
CA VAL A 252 -36.31 -16.22 -23.00
C VAL A 252 -35.84 -17.55 -23.57
N SER A 253 -36.79 -18.34 -24.09
CA SER A 253 -36.48 -19.57 -24.80
C SER A 253 -35.59 -19.23 -26.01
N ARG A 254 -34.32 -19.64 -25.95
CA ARG A 254 -33.38 -19.49 -27.07
C ARG A 254 -33.86 -20.42 -28.19
N LYS A 255 -34.17 -19.84 -29.36
CA LYS A 255 -34.40 -20.58 -30.61
C LYS A 255 -33.08 -20.98 -31.25
#